data_AF-A0A3S0UA79-F1
#
_entry.id   AF-A0A3S0UA79-F1
#
_cell.length_a   1.000
_cell.length_b   1.000
_cell.length_c   1.000
_cell.angle_alpha   90.00
_cell.angle_beta   90.00
_cell.angle_gamma   90.00
#
_symmetry.space_group_name_H-M   'P 1'
#
loop_
_entity.id
_entity.type
_entity.pdbx_description
1 polymer ?
#
loop_
_entity_poly.entity_id
_entity_poly.type
_entity_poly.pdbx_seq_one_letter_code
_entity_poly.pdbx_strand_id
1 'polypeptide(L)'
;MLHYEISGLTTSFLENPTMSNDVLNKMTEQYQNFLGPVIKANKLSAANLEALVNFQMSALQSYVDMAMARMKAAADINDPASFQAFLTSQAEMVANLQHKFSDDAKTLADLMNRFKAEFDKLVQDSLPGKN
;
A
#
# COMPACT_ATOMS: atom_id res chain seq x y z
N MET A 1 -27.74 -52.14 -40.62
CA MET A 1 -28.45 -51.73 -39.40
C MET A 1 -27.40 -51.15 -38.48
N LEU A 2 -27.30 -49.82 -38.48
CA LEU A 2 -26.24 -49.02 -37.86
C LEU A 2 -26.61 -48.63 -36.42
N HIS A 3 -25.59 -48.23 -35.66
CA HIS A 3 -25.60 -47.33 -34.50
C HIS A 3 -25.59 -47.92 -33.08
N TYR A 4 -24.36 -48.19 -32.63
CA TYR A 4 -23.67 -47.54 -31.50
C TYR A 4 -24.23 -47.67 -30.08
N GLU A 5 -23.49 -48.45 -29.29
CA GLU A 5 -23.42 -48.50 -27.83
C GLU A 5 -22.93 -47.18 -27.20
N ILE A 6 -23.75 -46.13 -27.15
CA ILE A 6 -23.45 -44.94 -26.32
C ILE A 6 -24.66 -44.54 -25.46
N SER A 7 -25.20 -45.48 -24.69
CA SER A 7 -26.24 -45.20 -23.68
C SER A 7 -25.79 -45.46 -22.24
N GLY A 8 -24.47 -45.51 -22.00
CA GLY A 8 -23.90 -45.81 -20.68
C GLY A 8 -23.31 -44.63 -19.90
N LEU A 9 -23.26 -43.42 -20.45
CA LEU A 9 -22.38 -42.37 -19.91
C LEU A 9 -22.98 -40.98 -19.67
N THR A 10 -24.28 -40.76 -19.88
CA THR A 10 -24.84 -39.39 -19.81
C THR A 10 -25.97 -39.18 -18.81
N THR A 11 -26.46 -40.21 -18.12
CA THR A 11 -27.68 -40.07 -17.28
C THR A 11 -27.46 -39.83 -15.79
N SER A 12 -26.23 -39.81 -15.27
CA SER A 12 -26.00 -39.59 -13.82
C SER A 12 -25.75 -38.15 -13.40
N PHE A 13 -25.71 -37.18 -14.34
CA PHE A 13 -25.35 -35.79 -14.01
C PHE A 13 -26.54 -34.83 -13.88
N LEU A 14 -27.78 -35.27 -14.18
CA LEU A 14 -28.93 -34.36 -14.32
C LEU A 14 -30.14 -34.66 -13.41
N GLU A 15 -30.04 -35.58 -12.45
CA GLU A 15 -31.24 -36.05 -11.72
C GLU A 15 -31.44 -35.48 -10.31
N ASN A 16 -30.76 -34.39 -9.92
CA ASN A 16 -31.11 -33.72 -8.67
C ASN A 16 -30.80 -32.20 -8.66
N PRO A 17 -31.79 -31.32 -8.87
CA PRO A 17 -31.58 -29.87 -8.89
C PRO A 17 -31.09 -29.30 -7.54
N THR A 18 -31.27 -30.02 -6.43
CA THR A 18 -30.73 -29.63 -5.12
C THR A 18 -29.22 -29.86 -5.02
N MET A 19 -28.68 -30.94 -5.60
CA MET A 19 -27.23 -31.18 -5.70
C MET A 19 -26.54 -30.15 -6.59
N SER A 20 -27.16 -29.75 -7.71
CA SER A 20 -26.60 -28.68 -8.56
C SER A 20 -26.55 -27.34 -7.83
N ASN A 21 -27.60 -26.98 -7.08
CA ASN A 21 -27.61 -25.74 -6.30
C ASN A 21 -26.62 -25.78 -5.13
N ASP A 22 -26.51 -26.89 -4.41
CA ASP A 22 -25.54 -27.04 -3.31
C ASP A 22 -24.08 -27.02 -3.81
N VAL A 23 -23.80 -27.63 -4.96
CA VAL A 23 -22.46 -27.60 -5.58
C VAL A 23 -22.14 -26.20 -6.08
N LEU A 24 -23.08 -25.50 -6.71
CA LEU A 24 -22.91 -24.11 -7.16
C LEU A 24 -22.71 -23.14 -6.00
N ASN A 25 -23.45 -23.31 -4.91
CA ASN A 25 -23.30 -22.52 -3.69
C ASN A 25 -21.95 -22.77 -3.03
N LYS A 26 -21.54 -24.02 -2.86
CA LYS A 26 -20.21 -24.37 -2.33
C LYS A 26 -19.08 -23.85 -3.20
N MET A 27 -19.20 -23.93 -4.53
CA MET A 27 -18.20 -23.36 -5.43
C MET A 27 -18.14 -21.84 -5.31
N THR A 28 -19.28 -21.17 -5.17
CA THR A 28 -19.35 -19.72 -5.01
C THR A 28 -18.75 -19.28 -3.67
N GLU A 29 -19.07 -19.96 -2.57
CA GLU A 29 -18.45 -19.75 -1.25
C GLU A 29 -16.94 -19.99 -1.29
N GLN A 30 -16.50 -21.05 -1.95
CA GLN A 30 -15.08 -21.37 -2.10
C GLN A 30 -14.36 -20.31 -2.95
N TYR A 31 -15.00 -19.79 -3.99
CA TYR A 31 -14.48 -18.70 -4.84
C TYR A 31 -14.38 -17.37 -4.07
N GLN A 32 -15.40 -17.03 -3.28
CA GLN A 32 -15.41 -15.86 -2.39
C GLN A 32 -14.32 -15.94 -1.31
N ASN A 33 -14.17 -17.11 -0.68
CA ASN A 33 -13.16 -17.34 0.37
C ASN A 33 -11.72 -17.33 -0.18
N PHE A 34 -11.51 -17.69 -1.45
CA PHE A 34 -10.17 -17.72 -2.06
C PHE A 34 -9.76 -16.38 -2.67
N LEU A 35 -10.68 -15.67 -3.33
CA LEU A 35 -10.36 -14.40 -4.01
C LEU A 35 -10.52 -13.17 -3.11
N GLY A 36 -11.38 -13.22 -2.09
CA GLY A 36 -11.56 -12.14 -1.12
C GLY A 36 -10.23 -11.67 -0.49
N PRO A 37 -9.41 -12.59 0.04
CA PRO A 37 -8.08 -12.28 0.57
C PRO A 37 -7.13 -11.68 -0.48
N VAL A 38 -7.09 -12.23 -1.71
CA VAL A 38 -6.21 -11.76 -2.79
C VAL A 38 -6.57 -10.33 -3.23
N ILE A 39 -7.87 -10.05 -3.40
CA ILE A 39 -8.35 -8.72 -3.76
C ILE A 39 -8.07 -7.70 -2.63
N LYS A 40 -8.27 -8.09 -1.37
CA LYS A 40 -7.96 -7.23 -0.22
C LYS A 40 -6.45 -6.98 -0.08
N ALA A 41 -5.61 -8.00 -0.26
CA ALA A 41 -4.15 -7.88 -0.23
C ALA A 41 -3.62 -6.94 -1.33
N ASN A 42 -4.18 -7.03 -2.55
CA ASN A 42 -3.83 -6.12 -3.65
C ASN A 42 -4.21 -4.67 -3.34
N LYS A 43 -5.40 -4.43 -2.76
CA LYS A 43 -5.82 -3.08 -2.35
C LYS A 43 -4.95 -2.52 -1.22
N LEU A 44 -4.60 -3.35 -0.23
CA LEU A 44 -3.64 -3.02 0.83
C LEU A 44 -2.31 -2.56 0.26
N SER A 45 -1.80 -3.34 -0.70
CA SER A 45 -0.49 -3.09 -1.30
C SER A 45 -0.51 -1.78 -2.08
N ALA A 46 -1.55 -1.52 -2.87
CA ALA A 46 -1.66 -0.27 -3.63
C ALA A 46 -1.71 0.98 -2.74
N ALA A 47 -2.55 0.99 -1.71
CA ALA A 47 -2.72 2.16 -0.83
C ALA A 47 -1.48 2.46 0.03
N ASN A 48 -0.81 1.42 0.54
CA ASN A 48 0.43 1.60 1.30
C ASN A 48 1.60 1.98 0.40
N LEU A 49 1.67 1.44 -0.82
CA LEU A 49 2.67 1.84 -1.81
C LEU A 49 2.48 3.30 -2.24
N GLU A 50 1.25 3.73 -2.50
CA GLU A 50 0.94 5.13 -2.82
C GLU A 50 1.36 6.06 -1.67
N ALA A 51 1.01 5.71 -0.43
CA ALA A 51 1.40 6.48 0.74
C ALA A 51 2.93 6.54 0.92
N LEU A 52 3.65 5.45 0.68
CA LEU A 52 5.11 5.41 0.74
C LEU A 52 5.75 6.26 -0.37
N VAL A 53 5.25 6.16 -1.59
CA VAL A 53 5.74 6.97 -2.73
C VAL A 53 5.50 8.45 -2.48
N ASN A 54 4.30 8.82 -2.01
CA ASN A 54 3.99 10.20 -1.65
C ASN A 54 4.94 10.70 -0.54
N PHE A 55 5.17 9.91 0.50
CA PHE A 55 6.14 10.23 1.54
C PHE A 55 7.56 10.47 0.97
N GLN A 56 8.06 9.55 0.13
CA GLN A 56 9.38 9.69 -0.48
C GLN A 56 9.48 10.96 -1.36
N MET A 57 8.46 11.24 -2.16
CA MET A 57 8.41 12.44 -3.01
C MET A 57 8.37 13.73 -2.19
N SER A 58 7.54 13.80 -1.14
CA SER A 58 7.45 14.96 -0.26
C SER A 58 8.74 15.19 0.52
N ALA A 59 9.39 14.12 0.99
CA ALA A 59 10.70 14.20 1.64
C ALA A 59 11.75 14.76 0.66
N LEU A 60 11.87 14.17 -0.53
CA LEU A 60 12.80 14.63 -1.57
C LEU A 60 12.58 16.10 -1.94
N GLN A 61 11.34 16.50 -2.19
CA GLN A 61 11.00 17.89 -2.51
C GLN A 61 11.46 18.84 -1.40
N SER A 62 11.19 18.49 -0.14
CA SER A 62 11.58 19.34 0.99
C SER A 62 13.11 19.49 1.11
N TYR A 63 13.88 18.40 0.95
CA TYR A 63 15.33 18.49 1.01
C TYR A 63 15.92 19.26 -0.18
N VAL A 64 15.34 19.13 -1.38
CA VAL A 64 15.71 19.91 -2.56
C VAL A 64 15.40 21.40 -2.34
N ASP A 65 14.24 21.73 -1.81
CA ASP A 65 13.86 23.11 -1.49
C ASP A 65 14.84 23.75 -0.48
N MET A 66 15.23 23.00 0.55
CA MET A 66 16.25 23.44 1.51
C MET A 66 17.63 23.67 0.85
N ALA A 67 18.04 22.77 -0.04
CA ALA A 67 19.30 22.91 -0.78
C ALA A 67 19.28 24.11 -1.73
N MET A 68 18.19 24.30 -2.47
CA MET A 68 17.99 25.45 -3.36
C MET A 68 17.97 26.77 -2.58
N ALA A 69 17.27 26.82 -1.45
CA ALA A 69 17.26 27.98 -0.57
C ALA A 69 18.69 28.33 -0.12
N ARG A 70 19.51 27.32 0.20
CA ARG A 70 20.90 27.55 0.62
C ARG A 70 21.81 27.97 -0.53
N MET A 71 21.62 27.41 -1.73
CA MET A 71 22.32 27.88 -2.94
C MET A 71 21.98 29.32 -3.28
N LYS A 72 20.69 29.69 -3.19
CA LYS A 72 20.24 31.07 -3.39
C LYS A 72 20.86 32.01 -2.35
N ALA A 73 20.81 31.65 -1.07
CA ALA A 73 21.41 32.43 0.00
C ALA A 73 22.93 32.60 -0.19
N ALA A 74 23.62 31.62 -0.77
CA ALA A 74 25.03 31.72 -1.11
C ALA A 74 25.28 32.64 -2.31
N ALA A 75 24.44 32.56 -3.34
CA ALA A 75 24.55 33.41 -4.53
C ALA A 75 24.25 34.89 -4.24
N ASP A 76 23.43 35.16 -3.22
CA ASP A 76 23.07 36.52 -2.79
C ASP A 76 24.17 37.18 -1.91
N ILE A 77 25.27 36.48 -1.61
CA ILE A 77 26.41 37.04 -0.85
C ILE A 77 27.21 38.00 -1.75
N ASN A 78 27.25 39.27 -1.37
CA ASN A 78 27.94 40.32 -2.13
C ASN A 78 28.80 41.25 -1.26
N ASP A 79 28.75 41.09 0.07
CA ASP A 79 29.51 41.89 1.03
C ASP A 79 29.82 41.09 2.32
N PRO A 80 30.71 41.58 3.21
CA PRO A 80 31.03 40.88 4.45
C PRO A 80 29.83 40.71 5.42
N ALA A 81 28.83 41.59 5.36
CA ALA A 81 27.66 41.53 6.25
C ALA A 81 26.70 40.40 5.84
N SER A 82 26.42 40.26 4.54
CA SER A 82 25.66 39.16 3.95
C SER A 82 26.37 37.82 4.15
N PHE A 83 27.70 37.79 4.08
CA PHE A 83 28.48 36.60 4.44
C PHE A 83 28.32 36.22 5.91
N GLN A 84 28.38 37.19 6.84
CA GLN A 84 28.16 36.92 8.25
C GLN A 84 26.72 36.46 8.55
N ALA A 85 25.73 37.05 7.90
CA ALA A 85 24.33 36.63 8.01
C ALA A 85 24.15 35.18 7.53
N PHE A 86 24.77 34.81 6.40
CA PHE A 86 24.76 33.45 5.88
C PHE A 86 25.43 32.43 6.82
N LEU A 87 26.51 32.81 7.51
CA LEU A 87 27.13 31.96 8.53
C LEU A 87 26.24 31.80 9.76
N THR A 88 25.55 32.86 10.16
CA THR A 88 24.67 32.88 11.32
C THR A 88 23.41 32.03 11.08
N SER A 89 22.87 32.01 9.86
CA SER A 89 21.71 31.18 9.50
C SER A 89 22.00 29.67 9.45
N GLN A 90 23.25 29.24 9.60
CA GLN A 90 23.58 27.80 9.63
C GLN A 90 22.93 27.08 10.82
N ALA A 91 22.80 27.73 11.97
CA ALA A 91 22.13 27.14 13.14
C ALA A 91 20.64 26.91 12.87
N GLU A 92 19.98 27.86 12.21
CA GLU A 92 18.57 27.74 11.80
C GLU A 92 18.37 26.63 10.77
N MET A 93 19.30 26.50 9.81
CA MET A 93 19.28 25.41 8.83
C MET A 93 19.38 24.05 9.50
N VAL A 94 20.29 23.88 10.46
CA VAL A 94 20.44 22.64 11.23
C VAL A 94 19.18 22.35 12.06
N ALA A 95 18.59 23.36 12.70
CA ALA A 95 17.34 23.21 13.42
C ALA A 95 16.20 22.75 12.49
N ASN A 96 16.07 23.37 11.32
CA ASN A 96 15.06 23.01 10.33
C ASN A 96 15.25 21.57 9.81
N LEU A 97 16.49 21.14 9.57
CA LEU A 97 16.79 19.76 9.19
C LEU A 97 16.41 18.78 10.29
N GLN A 98 16.75 19.09 11.54
CA GLN A 98 16.42 18.25 12.69
C GLN A 98 14.90 18.11 12.87
N HIS A 99 14.17 19.22 12.77
CA HIS A 99 12.71 19.20 12.81
C HIS A 99 12.13 18.33 11.70
N LYS A 100 12.56 18.57 10.44
CA LYS A 100 12.10 17.80 9.29
C LYS A 100 12.38 16.31 9.44
N PHE A 101 13.58 15.93 9.86
CA PHE A 101 13.95 14.54 10.11
C PHE A 101 13.06 13.89 11.18
N SER A 102 12.82 14.60 12.28
CA SER A 102 11.93 14.15 13.36
C SER A 102 10.49 13.96 12.89
N ASP A 103 10.00 14.80 11.97
CA ASP A 103 8.65 14.70 11.44
C ASP A 103 8.53 13.60 10.38
N ASP A 104 9.57 13.40 9.57
CA ASP A 104 9.68 12.27 8.65
C ASP A 104 9.70 10.94 9.40
N ALA A 105 10.42 10.86 10.52
CA ALA A 105 10.45 9.69 11.37
C ALA A 105 9.06 9.35 11.96
N LYS A 106 8.30 10.36 12.41
CA LYS A 106 6.92 10.16 12.88
C LYS A 106 6.01 9.68 11.75
N THR A 107 6.08 10.35 10.59
CA THR A 107 5.27 10.00 9.42
C THR A 107 5.55 8.57 8.96
N LEU A 108 6.82 8.16 8.94
CA LEU A 108 7.20 6.79 8.61
C LEU A 108 6.69 5.78 9.63
N ALA A 109 6.81 6.09 10.93
CA ALA A 109 6.28 5.23 11.99
C ALA A 109 4.76 5.05 11.87
N ASP A 110 4.03 6.13 11.55
CA ASP A 110 2.59 6.09 11.32
C ASP A 110 2.23 5.24 10.10
N LEU A 111 2.99 5.35 9.01
CA LEU A 111 2.81 4.52 7.82
C LEU A 111 3.05 3.04 8.14
N MET A 112 4.08 2.71 8.91
CA MET A 112 4.35 1.33 9.35
C MET A 112 3.24 0.79 10.25
N ASN A 113 2.74 1.59 11.18
CA ASN A 113 1.63 1.21 12.06
C ASN A 113 0.34 0.94 11.27
N ARG A 114 0.06 1.79 10.28
CA ARG A 114 -1.09 1.60 9.37
C ARG A 114 -0.95 0.31 8.57
N PHE A 115 0.21 0.09 7.94
CA PHE A 115 0.49 -1.14 7.21
C PHE A 115 0.31 -2.38 8.09
N LYS A 116 0.83 -2.35 9.33
CA LYS A 116 0.64 -3.44 10.29
C LYS A 116 -0.84 -3.69 10.61
N ALA A 117 -1.60 -2.65 10.94
CA ALA A 117 -3.02 -2.78 11.27
C ALA A 117 -3.83 -3.35 10.10
N GLU A 118 -3.52 -2.89 8.89
CA GLU A 118 -4.10 -3.35 7.64
C GLU A 118 -3.76 -4.82 7.34
N PHE A 119 -2.52 -5.22 7.61
CA PHE A 119 -2.07 -6.61 7.49
C PHE A 119 -2.74 -7.53 8.53
N ASP A 120 -2.78 -7.12 9.80
CA ASP A 120 -3.43 -7.88 10.87
C ASP A 120 -4.92 -8.11 10.54
N LYS A 121 -5.59 -7.10 9.97
CA LYS A 121 -6.98 -7.21 9.49
C LYS A 121 -7.12 -8.19 8.32
N LEU A 122 -6.21 -8.15 7.35
CA LEU A 122 -6.20 -9.11 6.24
C LEU A 122 -6.09 -10.55 6.75
N VAL A 123 -5.21 -10.80 7.73
CA VAL A 123 -5.04 -12.13 8.33
C VAL A 123 -6.31 -12.57 9.05
N GLN A 124 -6.92 -11.70 9.86
CA GLN A 124 -8.18 -12.00 10.55
C GLN A 124 -9.31 -12.34 9.58
N ASP A 125 -9.45 -11.58 8.49
CA ASP A 125 -10.48 -11.78 7.46
C ASP A 125 -10.24 -13.05 6.62
N SER A 126 -9.02 -13.58 6.59
CA SER A 126 -8.64 -14.76 5.79
C SER A 126 -8.70 -16.07 6.58
N LEU A 127 -8.90 -16.02 7.91
CA LEU A 127 -9.04 -17.21 8.73
C LEU A 127 -10.43 -17.83 8.54
N PRO A 128 -10.53 -19.10 8.08
CA PRO A 128 -11.82 -19.77 7.97
C PRO A 128 -12.35 -20.11 9.38
N GLY A 129 -13.53 -19.60 9.75
CA GLY A 129 -14.28 -20.12 10.91
C GLY A 129 -14.63 -19.16 12.05
N LYS A 130 -15.10 -17.93 11.75
CA LYS A 130 -15.95 -17.18 12.70
C LYS A 130 -17.19 -16.67 11.99
N ASN A 131 -18.16 -17.56 11.77
CA ASN A 131 -19.60 -17.30 11.72
C ASN A 131 -20.30 -18.61 12.09
#